data_AF-A0A673TEG4-F1
#
_entry.id   AF-A0A673TEG4-F1
#
_cell.length_a   1.000
_cell.length_b   1.000
_cell.length_c   1.000
_cell.angle_alpha   90.00
_cell.angle_beta   90.00
_cell.angle_gamma   90.00
#
_symmetry.space_group_name_H-M   'P 1'
#
loop_
_entity.id
_entity.type
_entity.pdbx_description
1 polymer ?
#
loop_
_entity_poly.entity_id
_entity_poly.type
_entity_poly.pdbx_seq_one_letter_code
_entity_poly.pdbx_strand_id
1 'polypeptide(L)'
;MSKGPAAGIDLGTTYSCVGVFQHGKVEIIANDQGNQTTPSYVAFPDTERLIGDAAKNQVAMNPTNTVFDAKHLIGLRFDDAVVQSDMKLWPFMVVNDAGRPKVQVEYKGEPKSFSPEEVSSMVLTKTKEIAEAYLGKPVTSAAVTVPAYFNDSQRRATKDAGTIAGLNVLRIINEPTAAAIAYGLDKKGDTFDVSILTIEDGIFEVKSRAGDTHLGGEDFDNCMVNHFTAEFKHKHKKDISENKRAVCRLRTACERAKHTLSSSTQMKNFRARSKMRTNRNSEQV
;
A
#
# COMPACT_ATOMS: atom_id res chain seq x y z
N MET A 1 7.68 -23.12 26.63
CA MET A 1 7.52 -23.11 25.16
C MET A 1 8.31 -21.92 24.62
N SER A 2 9.28 -22.13 23.73
CA SER A 2 9.98 -21.01 23.08
C SER A 2 8.94 -20.18 22.32
N LYS A 3 8.79 -18.90 22.65
CA LYS A 3 7.93 -18.00 21.89
C LYS A 3 8.38 -18.06 20.43
N GLY A 4 7.45 -18.31 19.50
CA GLY A 4 7.74 -18.34 18.07
C GLY A 4 8.40 -17.04 17.59
N PRO A 5 9.07 -17.05 16.43
CA PRO A 5 9.69 -15.84 15.88
C PRO A 5 8.64 -14.73 15.74
N ALA A 6 9.02 -13.50 16.10
CA ALA A 6 8.20 -12.32 15.87
C ALA A 6 8.69 -11.57 14.62
N ALA A 7 7.76 -11.09 13.82
CA ALA A 7 8.05 -10.24 12.67
C ALA A 7 7.82 -8.76 13.00
N GLY A 8 8.62 -7.87 12.42
CA GLY A 8 8.31 -6.45 12.31
C GLY A 8 7.69 -6.19 10.95
N ILE A 9 6.46 -5.67 10.92
CA ILE A 9 5.72 -5.40 9.69
C ILE A 9 5.50 -3.91 9.58
N ASP A 10 6.01 -3.32 8.50
CA ASP A 10 5.64 -1.99 8.08
C ASP A 10 4.43 -2.09 7.14
N LEU A 11 3.24 -1.73 7.64
CA LEU A 11 2.00 -1.74 6.87
C LEU A 11 1.82 -0.37 6.24
N GLY A 12 2.50 -0.08 5.13
CA GLY A 12 2.42 1.22 4.45
C GLY A 12 1.21 1.35 3.53
N THR A 13 0.89 2.60 3.15
CA THR A 13 -0.26 2.92 2.28
C THR A 13 -0.15 2.23 0.92
N THR A 14 0.98 2.42 0.23
CA THR A 14 1.19 1.90 -1.13
C THR A 14 2.02 0.61 -1.15
N TYR A 15 2.96 0.47 -0.22
CA TYR A 15 3.83 -0.70 -0.09
C TYR A 15 3.95 -1.09 1.38
N SER A 16 4.12 -2.38 1.62
CA SER A 16 4.38 -2.96 2.92
C SER A 16 5.72 -3.70 2.92
N CYS A 17 6.39 -3.72 4.06
CA CYS A 17 7.67 -4.37 4.25
C CYS A 17 7.60 -5.31 5.46
N VAL A 18 8.37 -6.39 5.44
CA VAL A 18 8.49 -7.30 6.59
C VAL A 18 9.95 -7.59 6.87
N GLY A 19 10.30 -7.54 8.15
CA GLY A 19 11.63 -7.85 8.65
C GLY A 19 11.59 -8.72 9.89
N VAL A 20 12.70 -9.40 10.14
CA VAL A 20 12.90 -10.24 11.33
C VAL A 20 14.22 -9.89 11.99
N PHE A 21 14.27 -10.00 13.32
CA PHE A 21 15.51 -9.84 14.06
C PHE A 21 16.04 -11.22 14.45
N GLN A 22 17.17 -11.62 13.85
CA GLN A 22 17.83 -12.90 14.13
C GLN A 22 19.34 -12.74 14.13
N HIS A 23 20.02 -13.55 14.95
CA HIS A 23 21.48 -13.55 15.05
C HIS A 23 22.08 -12.14 15.30
N GLY A 24 21.38 -11.32 16.09
CA GLY A 24 21.82 -9.96 16.45
C GLY A 24 21.67 -8.91 15.35
N LYS A 25 21.01 -9.22 14.21
CA LYS A 25 20.80 -8.28 13.11
C LYS A 25 19.35 -8.28 12.61
N VAL A 26 18.96 -7.17 12.00
CA VAL A 26 17.69 -7.05 11.25
C VAL A 26 17.90 -7.57 9.84
N GLU A 27 17.03 -8.47 9.41
CA GLU A 27 16.96 -8.95 8.02
C GLU A 27 15.62 -8.51 7.41
N ILE A 28 15.69 -7.78 6.30
CA ILE A 28 14.51 -7.43 5.50
C ILE A 28 14.26 -8.55 4.51
N ILE A 29 13.04 -9.09 4.50
CA ILE A 29 12.72 -10.31 3.76
C ILE A 29 12.17 -9.93 2.39
N ALA A 30 12.78 -10.48 1.35
CA ALA A 30 12.28 -10.35 0.00
C ALA A 30 11.05 -11.25 -0.21
N ASN A 31 10.08 -10.78 -1.00
CA ASN A 31 8.91 -11.56 -1.38
C ASN A 31 9.26 -12.61 -2.46
N ASP A 32 8.24 -13.34 -2.93
CA ASP A 32 8.36 -14.38 -3.96
C ASP A 32 8.86 -13.87 -5.33
N GLN A 33 8.85 -12.56 -5.57
CA GLN A 33 9.42 -11.91 -6.75
C GLN A 33 10.83 -11.34 -6.50
N GLY A 34 11.38 -11.48 -5.30
CA GLY A 34 12.67 -10.92 -4.91
C GLY A 34 12.63 -9.45 -4.48
N ASN A 35 11.45 -8.86 -4.31
CA ASN A 35 11.29 -7.46 -3.88
C ASN A 35 11.29 -7.36 -2.36
N GLN A 36 12.03 -6.40 -1.79
CA GLN A 36 12.06 -6.15 -0.34
C GLN A 36 10.80 -5.46 0.20
N THR A 37 9.96 -4.96 -0.69
CA THR A 37 8.66 -4.35 -0.39
C THR A 37 7.60 -4.98 -1.28
N THR A 38 6.44 -5.25 -0.71
CA THR A 38 5.27 -5.79 -1.42
C THR A 38 4.21 -4.71 -1.56
N PRO A 39 3.64 -4.47 -2.76
CA PRO A 39 2.54 -3.52 -2.91
C PRO A 39 1.37 -3.82 -1.97
N SER A 40 0.80 -2.80 -1.34
CA SER A 40 -0.41 -2.89 -0.49
C SER A 40 -1.68 -2.97 -1.35
N TYR A 41 -1.72 -3.92 -2.28
CA TYR A 41 -2.79 -4.11 -3.26
C TYR A 41 -3.49 -5.44 -3.06
N VAL A 42 -4.82 -5.45 -3.20
CA VAL A 42 -5.65 -6.65 -3.18
C VAL A 42 -6.59 -6.62 -4.38
N ALA A 43 -6.54 -7.65 -5.23
CA ALA A 43 -7.43 -7.77 -6.38
C ALA A 43 -8.34 -8.99 -6.26
N PHE A 44 -9.56 -8.82 -6.78
CA PHE A 44 -10.63 -9.82 -6.73
C PHE A 44 -11.05 -10.18 -8.16
N PRO A 45 -10.32 -11.07 -8.86
CA PRO A 45 -10.79 -11.67 -10.11
C PRO A 45 -11.76 -12.83 -9.83
N ASP A 46 -12.36 -13.40 -10.88
CA ASP A 46 -13.33 -14.50 -10.76
C ASP A 46 -12.76 -15.81 -10.21
N THR A 47 -11.44 -15.99 -10.25
CA THR A 47 -10.76 -17.22 -9.86
C THR A 47 -10.31 -17.18 -8.39
N GLU A 48 -9.20 -16.51 -8.14
CA GLU A 48 -8.56 -16.43 -6.83
C GLU A 48 -8.16 -15.00 -6.50
N ARG A 49 -8.27 -14.64 -5.22
CA ARG A 49 -7.83 -13.33 -4.75
C ARG A 49 -6.32 -13.19 -4.91
N LEU A 50 -5.90 -12.09 -5.50
CA LEU A 50 -4.49 -11.74 -5.69
C LEU A 50 -4.09 -10.66 -4.67
N ILE A 51 -2.86 -10.74 -4.14
CA ILE A 51 -2.33 -9.77 -3.17
C ILE A 51 -0.90 -9.41 -3.60
N GLY A 52 -0.49 -8.16 -3.40
CA GLY A 52 0.88 -7.73 -3.68
C GLY A 52 1.14 -7.45 -5.16
N ASP A 53 2.31 -7.88 -5.64
CA ASP A 53 2.76 -7.66 -7.01
C ASP A 53 1.76 -8.22 -8.04
N ALA A 54 1.18 -9.39 -7.78
CA ALA A 54 0.18 -9.99 -8.66
C ALA A 54 -1.06 -9.09 -8.83
N ALA A 55 -1.56 -8.51 -7.72
CA ALA A 55 -2.69 -7.59 -7.74
C ALA A 55 -2.35 -6.28 -8.46
N LYS A 56 -1.19 -5.68 -8.17
CA LYS A 56 -0.72 -4.44 -8.81
C LYS A 56 -0.50 -4.62 -10.30
N ASN A 57 0.05 -5.75 -10.76
CA ASN A 57 0.34 -5.99 -12.17
C ASN A 57 -0.91 -6.03 -13.07
N GLN A 58 -2.06 -6.44 -12.52
CA GLN A 58 -3.31 -6.56 -13.28
C GLN A 58 -4.28 -5.39 -13.08
N VAL A 59 -3.91 -4.36 -12.29
CA VAL A 59 -4.77 -3.21 -11.95
C VAL A 59 -5.35 -2.51 -13.18
N ALA A 60 -4.59 -2.42 -14.28
CA ALA A 60 -5.06 -1.81 -15.52
C ALA A 60 -6.10 -2.65 -16.29
N MET A 61 -6.20 -3.95 -16.00
CA MET A 61 -7.17 -4.86 -16.60
C MET A 61 -8.43 -5.02 -15.73
N ASN A 62 -8.30 -4.90 -14.41
CA ASN A 62 -9.40 -5.03 -13.45
C ASN A 62 -9.43 -3.87 -12.42
N PRO A 63 -9.56 -2.61 -12.87
CA PRO A 63 -9.37 -1.46 -11.98
C PRO A 63 -10.46 -1.34 -10.91
N THR A 64 -11.69 -1.78 -11.18
CA THR A 64 -12.82 -1.64 -10.24
C THR A 64 -12.80 -2.67 -9.11
N ASN A 65 -12.13 -3.80 -9.31
CA ASN A 65 -12.00 -4.87 -8.30
C ASN A 65 -10.57 -5.02 -7.79
N THR A 66 -9.74 -3.98 -7.96
CA THR A 66 -8.38 -3.91 -7.41
C THR A 66 -8.31 -2.78 -6.41
N VAL A 67 -8.22 -3.13 -5.14
CA VAL A 67 -8.23 -2.23 -4.00
C VAL A 67 -6.78 -1.90 -3.61
N PHE A 68 -6.54 -0.61 -3.35
CA PHE A 68 -5.30 -0.04 -2.82
C PHE A 68 -5.68 1.13 -1.89
N ASP A 69 -4.72 1.71 -1.19
CA ASP A 69 -4.91 2.78 -0.19
C ASP A 69 -5.93 2.49 0.91
N ALA A 70 -6.16 1.21 1.23
CA ALA A 70 -7.07 0.84 2.32
C ALA A 70 -6.67 1.50 3.67
N LYS A 71 -5.40 1.87 3.83
CA LYS A 71 -4.87 2.60 4.98
C LYS A 71 -5.43 4.02 5.12
N HIS A 72 -5.89 4.66 4.04
CA HIS A 72 -6.58 5.95 4.12
C HIS A 72 -8.03 5.81 4.64
N LEU A 73 -8.62 4.61 4.57
CA LEU A 73 -9.98 4.35 5.06
C LEU A 73 -10.02 3.78 6.48
N ILE A 74 -8.92 3.17 6.94
CA ILE A 74 -8.90 2.38 8.16
C ILE A 74 -9.23 3.23 9.39
N GLY A 75 -10.22 2.80 10.18
CA GLY A 75 -10.67 3.48 11.40
C GLY A 75 -11.37 4.83 11.23
N LEU A 76 -11.63 5.26 9.98
CA LEU A 76 -12.37 6.48 9.66
C LEU A 76 -13.87 6.22 9.44
N ARG A 77 -14.66 7.29 9.41
CA ARG A 77 -16.09 7.25 9.11
C ARG A 77 -16.34 7.56 7.65
N PHE A 78 -17.43 7.02 7.10
CA PHE A 78 -17.78 7.23 5.70
C PHE A 78 -17.99 8.71 5.38
N ASP A 79 -18.57 9.47 6.31
CA ASP A 79 -18.88 10.89 6.18
C ASP A 79 -17.69 11.84 6.42
N ASP A 80 -16.51 11.31 6.78
CA ASP A 80 -15.32 12.14 6.96
C ASP A 80 -14.94 12.83 5.63
N ALA A 81 -14.63 14.13 5.70
CA ALA A 81 -14.35 14.94 4.50
C ALA A 81 -13.16 14.39 3.67
N VAL A 82 -12.16 13.84 4.34
CA VAL A 82 -10.99 13.19 3.72
C VAL A 82 -11.41 11.95 2.92
N VAL A 83 -12.27 11.10 3.49
CA VAL A 83 -12.81 9.91 2.80
C VAL A 83 -13.61 10.33 1.57
N GLN A 84 -14.47 11.34 1.69
CA GLN A 84 -15.26 11.86 0.57
C GLN A 84 -14.39 12.49 -0.55
N SER A 85 -13.22 13.04 -0.20
CA SER A 85 -12.25 13.55 -1.17
C SER A 85 -11.56 12.41 -1.91
N ASP A 86 -11.01 11.45 -1.16
CA ASP A 86 -10.22 10.33 -1.70
C ASP A 86 -11.06 9.39 -2.57
N MET A 87 -12.33 9.16 -2.21
CA MET A 87 -13.28 8.35 -3.00
C MET A 87 -13.43 8.82 -4.45
N LYS A 88 -13.17 10.09 -4.76
CA LYS A 88 -13.24 10.63 -6.12
C LYS A 88 -12.04 10.23 -6.98
N LEU A 89 -10.95 9.80 -6.36
CA LEU A 89 -9.69 9.45 -7.02
C LEU A 89 -9.59 7.95 -7.31
N TRP A 90 -10.35 7.13 -6.59
CA TRP A 90 -10.28 5.68 -6.71
C TRP A 90 -11.18 5.10 -7.81
N PRO A 91 -10.72 4.03 -8.49
CA PRO A 91 -11.51 3.35 -9.51
C PRO A 91 -12.56 2.38 -8.95
N PHE A 92 -12.37 1.91 -7.71
CA PHE A 92 -13.24 0.98 -6.99
C PHE A 92 -14.31 1.73 -6.18
N MET A 93 -15.37 1.04 -5.78
CA MET A 93 -16.48 1.63 -5.06
C MET A 93 -16.26 1.55 -3.55
N VAL A 94 -16.59 2.63 -2.84
CA VAL A 94 -16.70 2.64 -1.37
C VAL A 94 -18.15 2.94 -1.02
N VAL A 95 -18.75 2.09 -0.19
CA VAL A 95 -20.15 2.18 0.26
C VAL A 95 -20.22 2.45 1.76
N ASN A 96 -21.32 3.05 2.19
CA ASN A 96 -21.59 3.31 3.59
C ASN A 96 -22.30 2.10 4.21
N ASP A 97 -21.70 1.50 5.24
CA ASP A 97 -22.32 0.47 6.06
C ASP A 97 -22.39 0.95 7.51
N ALA A 98 -23.59 1.40 7.92
CA ALA A 98 -23.85 1.93 9.25
C ALA A 98 -22.86 3.02 9.72
N GLY A 99 -22.45 3.91 8.80
CA GLY A 99 -21.52 5.02 9.06
C GLY A 99 -20.05 4.66 8.82
N ARG A 100 -19.72 3.40 8.54
CA ARG A 100 -18.35 2.95 8.26
C ARG A 100 -18.15 2.76 6.75
N PRO A 101 -16.98 3.13 6.19
CA PRO A 101 -16.69 2.86 4.80
C PRO A 101 -16.41 1.37 4.60
N LYS A 102 -16.97 0.78 3.54
CA LYS A 102 -16.63 -0.54 3.04
C LYS A 102 -16.30 -0.48 1.56
N VAL A 103 -15.27 -1.20 1.15
CA VAL A 103 -14.91 -1.33 -0.25
C VAL A 103 -15.80 -2.39 -0.89
N GLN A 104 -16.51 -2.06 -1.96
CA GLN A 104 -17.38 -2.98 -2.69
C GLN A 104 -16.71 -3.40 -4.00
N VAL A 105 -16.61 -4.72 -4.20
CA VAL A 105 -16.00 -5.36 -5.35
C VAL A 105 -16.87 -6.52 -5.83
N GLU A 106 -16.72 -6.90 -7.09
CA GLU A 106 -17.26 -8.15 -7.61
C GLU A 106 -16.21 -9.25 -7.42
N TYR A 107 -16.58 -10.35 -6.75
CA TYR A 107 -15.68 -11.48 -6.53
C TYR A 107 -16.42 -12.79 -6.75
N LYS A 108 -15.99 -13.55 -7.76
CA LYS A 108 -16.62 -14.80 -8.20
C LYS A 108 -18.09 -14.60 -8.64
N GLY A 109 -18.33 -13.54 -9.41
CA GLY A 109 -19.66 -13.18 -9.92
C GLY A 109 -20.65 -12.62 -8.90
N GLU A 110 -20.21 -12.39 -7.65
CA GLU A 110 -21.07 -11.89 -6.57
C GLU A 110 -20.51 -10.57 -6.00
N PRO A 111 -21.37 -9.57 -5.70
CA PRO A 111 -20.94 -8.36 -5.02
C PRO A 111 -20.54 -8.68 -3.58
N LYS A 112 -19.34 -8.26 -3.19
CA LYS A 112 -18.83 -8.39 -1.82
C LYS A 112 -18.36 -7.05 -1.30
N SER A 113 -18.60 -6.82 -0.02
CA SER A 113 -18.18 -5.62 0.69
C SER A 113 -17.20 -6.00 1.78
N PHE A 114 -16.04 -5.36 1.79
CA PHE A 114 -14.97 -5.57 2.76
C PHE A 114 -14.71 -4.30 3.56
N SER A 115 -14.55 -4.43 4.85
CA SER A 115 -14.02 -3.36 5.69
C SER A 115 -12.55 -3.09 5.37
N PRO A 116 -12.06 -1.85 5.58
CA PRO A 116 -10.64 -1.52 5.42
C PRO A 116 -9.71 -2.42 6.25
N GLU A 117 -10.17 -2.87 7.42
CA GLU A 117 -9.47 -3.81 8.29
C GLU A 117 -9.33 -5.19 7.63
N GLU A 118 -10.36 -5.71 6.97
CA GLU A 118 -10.28 -6.96 6.22
C GLU A 118 -9.32 -6.85 5.03
N VAL A 119 -9.38 -5.74 4.27
CA VAL A 119 -8.44 -5.52 3.15
C VAL A 119 -7.00 -5.44 3.66
N SER A 120 -6.77 -4.69 4.73
CA SER A 120 -5.45 -4.58 5.37
C SER A 120 -4.98 -5.92 5.94
N SER A 121 -5.89 -6.74 6.48
CA SER A 121 -5.55 -8.09 6.95
C SER A 121 -5.08 -9.00 5.84
N MET A 122 -5.60 -8.85 4.61
CA MET A 122 -5.15 -9.64 3.46
C MET A 122 -3.70 -9.27 3.11
N VAL A 123 -3.35 -7.98 3.17
CA VAL A 123 -1.96 -7.53 3.01
C VAL A 123 -1.07 -8.09 4.13
N LEU A 124 -1.53 -8.02 5.38
CA LEU A 124 -0.80 -8.59 6.52
C LEU A 124 -0.61 -10.10 6.39
N THR A 125 -1.61 -10.85 5.93
CA THR A 125 -1.50 -12.27 5.64
C THR A 125 -0.39 -12.55 4.62
N LYS A 126 -0.33 -11.77 3.52
CA LYS A 126 0.76 -11.93 2.53
C LYS A 126 2.13 -11.62 3.15
N THR A 127 2.26 -10.59 3.99
CA THR A 127 3.53 -10.30 4.68
C THR A 127 3.93 -11.39 5.68
N LYS A 128 2.95 -12.00 6.37
CA LYS A 128 3.14 -13.15 7.24
C LYS A 128 3.63 -14.35 6.44
N GLU A 129 2.98 -14.68 5.33
CA GLU A 129 3.38 -15.79 4.43
C GLU A 129 4.82 -15.61 3.92
N ILE A 130 5.20 -14.38 3.55
CA ILE A 130 6.58 -14.05 3.14
C ILE A 130 7.57 -14.35 4.27
N ALA A 131 7.26 -13.94 5.50
CA ALA A 131 8.10 -14.23 6.65
C ALA A 131 8.15 -15.73 6.98
N GLU A 132 7.02 -16.44 6.90
CA GLU A 132 6.94 -17.88 7.14
C GLU A 132 7.75 -18.68 6.12
N ALA A 133 7.68 -18.31 4.84
CA ALA A 133 8.46 -18.92 3.77
C ALA A 133 9.97 -18.74 3.98
N TYR A 134 10.40 -17.55 4.41
CA TYR A 134 11.80 -17.27 4.73
C TYR A 134 12.29 -18.03 5.96
N LEU A 135 11.46 -18.12 7.00
CA LEU A 135 11.83 -18.72 8.28
C LEU A 135 11.66 -20.24 8.33
N GLY A 136 10.89 -20.82 7.41
CA GLY A 136 10.53 -22.24 7.40
C GLY A 136 9.64 -22.68 8.57
N LYS A 137 8.97 -21.74 9.24
CA LYS A 137 8.13 -22.00 10.43
C LYS A 137 7.01 -20.95 10.57
N PRO A 138 5.90 -21.28 11.26
CA PRO A 138 4.80 -20.35 11.46
C PRO A 138 5.19 -19.07 12.21
N VAL A 139 4.65 -17.94 11.79
CA VAL A 139 4.81 -16.63 12.41
C VAL A 139 3.48 -16.23 13.03
N THR A 140 3.43 -16.24 14.36
CA THR A 140 2.18 -16.00 15.11
C THR A 140 2.18 -14.66 15.82
N SER A 141 3.30 -13.95 15.89
CA SER A 141 3.41 -12.67 16.60
C SER A 141 4.08 -11.61 15.73
N ALA A 142 3.59 -10.38 15.82
CA ALA A 142 4.16 -9.27 15.07
C ALA A 142 4.11 -7.95 15.83
N ALA A 143 5.06 -7.07 15.56
CA ALA A 143 4.93 -5.63 15.78
C ALA A 143 4.52 -4.99 14.45
N VAL A 144 3.49 -4.16 14.46
CA VAL A 144 2.95 -3.51 13.25
C VAL A 144 3.08 -2.00 13.38
N THR A 145 3.55 -1.33 12.33
CA THR A 145 3.72 0.12 12.31
C THR A 145 2.41 0.85 11.96
N VAL A 146 2.27 2.08 12.45
CA VAL A 146 1.22 3.04 12.05
C VAL A 146 1.78 4.46 12.01
N PRO A 147 1.17 5.39 11.27
CA PRO A 147 1.57 6.79 11.30
C PRO A 147 1.47 7.38 12.71
N ALA A 148 2.34 8.33 13.04
CA ALA A 148 2.36 8.92 14.38
C ALA A 148 1.05 9.66 14.75
N TYR A 149 0.32 10.15 13.76
CA TYR A 149 -0.96 10.87 13.90
C TYR A 149 -2.19 9.98 13.98
N PHE A 150 -2.05 8.67 13.76
CA PHE A 150 -3.19 7.77 13.87
C PHE A 150 -3.83 7.90 15.25
N ASN A 151 -5.13 8.15 15.24
CA ASN A 151 -5.95 8.21 16.45
C ASN A 151 -6.22 6.80 17.00
N ASP A 152 -6.86 6.73 18.16
CA ASP A 152 -7.13 5.45 18.83
C ASP A 152 -8.02 4.50 18.01
N SER A 153 -8.95 5.03 17.22
CA SER A 153 -9.80 4.25 16.31
C SER A 153 -8.97 3.58 15.23
N GLN A 154 -8.11 4.34 14.54
CA GLN A 154 -7.26 3.84 13.47
C GLN A 154 -6.21 2.83 13.98
N ARG A 155 -5.65 3.07 15.17
CA ARG A 155 -4.73 2.13 15.84
C ARG A 155 -5.42 0.81 16.17
N ARG A 156 -6.64 0.87 16.71
CA ARG A 156 -7.43 -0.32 17.03
C ARG A 156 -7.79 -1.08 15.76
N ALA A 157 -8.27 -0.39 14.73
CA ALA A 157 -8.60 -0.99 13.44
C ALA A 157 -7.38 -1.68 12.79
N THR A 158 -6.19 -1.10 12.89
CA THR A 158 -4.94 -1.75 12.42
C THR A 158 -4.59 -2.99 13.23
N LYS A 159 -4.80 -2.95 14.55
CA LYS A 159 -4.61 -4.12 15.42
C LYS A 159 -5.62 -5.22 15.11
N ASP A 160 -6.86 -4.86 14.82
CA ASP A 160 -7.92 -5.78 14.44
C ASP A 160 -7.58 -6.45 13.09
N ALA A 161 -7.08 -5.69 12.12
CA ALA A 161 -6.55 -6.24 10.86
C ALA A 161 -5.46 -7.31 11.10
N GLY A 162 -4.52 -7.05 12.03
CA GLY A 162 -3.53 -8.05 12.43
C GLY A 162 -4.13 -9.29 13.07
N THR A 163 -5.16 -9.11 13.90
CA THR A 163 -5.89 -10.22 14.54
C THR A 163 -6.61 -11.08 13.50
N ILE A 164 -7.28 -10.45 12.52
CA ILE A 164 -7.94 -11.14 11.39
C ILE A 164 -6.92 -11.91 10.55
N ALA A 165 -5.71 -11.40 10.38
CA ALA A 165 -4.60 -12.10 9.70
C ALA A 165 -4.00 -13.26 10.53
N GLY A 166 -4.52 -13.52 11.72
CA GLY A 166 -4.01 -14.57 12.62
C GLY A 166 -2.64 -14.22 13.21
N LEU A 167 -2.39 -12.93 13.47
CA LEU A 167 -1.21 -12.42 14.17
C LEU A 167 -1.60 -11.93 15.57
N ASN A 168 -0.83 -12.36 16.56
CA ASN A 168 -0.80 -11.71 17.86
C ASN A 168 0.01 -10.41 17.75
N VAL A 169 -0.69 -9.29 17.64
CA VAL A 169 -0.08 -7.96 17.54
C VAL A 169 0.49 -7.56 18.91
N LEU A 170 1.80 -7.78 19.10
CA LEU A 170 2.52 -7.53 20.34
C LEU A 170 2.52 -6.04 20.70
N ARG A 171 2.68 -5.19 19.68
CA ARG A 171 2.73 -3.74 19.82
C ARG A 171 2.40 -3.07 18.49
N ILE A 172 1.63 -1.99 18.59
CA ILE A 172 1.52 -1.00 17.53
C ILE A 172 2.61 0.04 17.77
N ILE A 173 3.50 0.25 16.80
CA ILE A 173 4.64 1.17 16.90
C ILE A 173 4.41 2.32 15.92
N ASN A 174 4.77 3.54 16.31
CA ASN A 174 4.73 4.65 15.37
C ASN A 174 5.83 4.49 14.32
N GLU A 175 5.52 4.69 13.06
CA GLU A 175 6.48 4.69 11.94
C GLU A 175 7.75 5.50 12.24
N PRO A 176 7.68 6.78 12.67
CA PRO A 176 8.89 7.54 12.94
C PRO A 176 9.66 7.02 14.17
N THR A 177 8.99 6.37 15.13
CA THR A 177 9.68 5.69 16.24
C THR A 177 10.39 4.43 15.77
N ALA A 178 9.75 3.63 14.90
CA ALA A 178 10.37 2.46 14.28
C ALA A 178 11.56 2.86 13.41
N ALA A 179 11.43 3.95 12.65
CA ALA A 179 12.51 4.55 11.87
C ALA A 179 13.63 5.08 12.77
N ALA A 180 13.33 5.73 13.89
CA ALA A 180 14.34 6.19 14.85
C ALA A 180 15.10 5.01 15.50
N ILE A 181 14.40 3.91 15.84
CA ILE A 181 15.03 2.67 16.30
C ILE A 181 15.93 2.11 15.19
N ALA A 182 15.46 2.11 13.94
CA ALA A 182 16.26 1.65 12.80
C ALA A 182 17.44 2.58 12.48
N TYR A 183 17.33 3.90 12.70
CA TYR A 183 18.40 4.87 12.46
C TYR A 183 19.45 4.87 13.56
N GLY A 184 19.03 4.73 14.83
CA GLY A 184 19.93 4.40 15.93
C GLY A 184 20.65 3.06 15.72
N LEU A 185 20.18 2.27 14.74
CA LEU A 185 20.74 1.01 14.25
C LEU A 185 21.10 1.06 12.74
N ASP A 186 21.37 2.25 12.16
CA ASP A 186 21.92 2.52 10.81
C ASP A 186 21.02 2.63 9.53
N LYS A 187 19.71 2.99 9.55
CA LYS A 187 18.93 3.21 8.28
C LYS A 187 17.87 4.34 8.24
N LYS A 188 17.58 4.87 7.03
CA LYS A 188 16.61 5.95 6.70
C LYS A 188 15.30 5.40 6.08
N GLY A 189 14.15 6.08 6.29
CA GLY A 189 12.80 5.69 5.82
C GLY A 189 12.11 6.70 4.87
N ASP A 190 10.91 6.35 4.37
CA ASP A 190 10.20 7.00 3.22
C ASP A 190 8.70 7.32 3.49
N THR A 191 8.38 8.04 4.57
CA THR A 191 7.04 8.62 4.84
C THR A 191 7.14 10.06 5.35
N PHE A 192 6.11 10.89 5.13
CA PHE A 192 6.07 12.28 5.63
C PHE A 192 5.47 12.36 7.04
N ASP A 193 6.17 11.77 8.00
CA ASP A 193 5.89 11.93 9.42
C ASP A 193 7.03 12.76 10.05
N VAL A 194 6.77 14.02 10.42
CA VAL A 194 7.72 14.80 11.20
C VAL A 194 7.45 14.59 12.68
N SER A 195 8.31 13.82 13.33
CA SER A 195 8.29 13.64 14.79
C SER A 195 9.61 14.11 15.39
N ILE A 196 9.54 14.89 16.47
CA ILE A 196 10.72 15.21 17.29
C ILE A 196 10.75 14.19 18.43
N LEU A 197 11.82 13.41 18.48
CA LEU A 197 12.06 12.43 19.53
C LEU A 197 13.25 12.84 20.38
N THR A 198 13.15 12.62 21.68
CA THR A 198 14.31 12.61 22.59
C THR A 198 14.71 11.17 22.82
N ILE A 199 16.01 10.90 22.74
CA ILE A 199 16.58 9.57 22.94
C ILE A 199 17.53 9.67 24.12
N GLU A 200 17.17 9.06 25.25
CA GLU A 200 17.98 8.99 26.46
C GLU A 200 18.01 7.54 26.97
N ASP A 201 19.19 6.95 27.12
CA ASP A 201 19.40 5.59 27.64
C ASP A 201 18.51 4.51 26.97
N GLY A 202 18.28 4.62 25.66
CA GLY A 202 17.44 3.69 24.90
C GLY A 202 15.93 3.89 25.06
N ILE A 203 15.51 4.92 25.81
CA ILE A 203 14.13 5.38 25.91
C ILE A 203 13.87 6.39 24.77
N PHE A 204 12.91 6.07 23.91
CA PHE A 204 12.46 6.94 22.83
C PHE A 204 11.19 7.65 23.26
N GLU A 205 11.28 8.94 23.54
CA GLU A 205 10.13 9.77 23.90
C GLU A 205 9.75 10.72 22.76
N VAL A 206 8.50 10.67 22.32
CA VAL A 206 8.00 11.57 21.28
C VAL A 206 7.60 12.91 21.93
N LYS A 207 8.36 13.97 21.66
CA LYS A 207 8.12 15.32 22.22
C LYS A 207 7.08 16.10 21.44
N SER A 208 7.10 16.01 20.12
CA SER A 208 6.11 16.66 19.26
C SER A 208 5.93 15.92 17.96
N ARG A 209 4.75 16.13 17.37
CA ARG A 209 4.27 15.49 16.14
C ARG A 209 3.56 16.57 15.32
N ALA A 210 4.01 16.84 14.09
CA ALA A 210 3.22 17.49 13.03
C ALA A 210 3.30 16.72 11.68
N GLY A 211 2.20 16.62 10.93
CA GLY A 211 2.15 15.87 9.67
C GLY A 211 0.75 15.81 9.08
N ASP A 212 0.62 15.18 7.90
CA ASP A 212 -0.63 15.01 7.18
C ASP A 212 -0.76 13.55 6.72
N THR A 213 -1.81 12.87 7.20
CA THR A 213 -2.02 11.44 6.93
C THR A 213 -2.56 11.15 5.54
N HIS A 214 -2.93 12.17 4.78
CA HIS A 214 -3.43 12.07 3.41
C HIS A 214 -2.53 12.82 2.42
N LEU A 215 -1.26 13.04 2.79
CA LEU A 215 -0.24 13.61 1.91
C LEU A 215 0.90 12.60 1.74
N GLY A 216 1.19 12.23 0.50
CA GLY A 216 2.27 11.30 0.20
C GLY A 216 2.63 11.20 -1.27
N GLY A 217 3.35 10.11 -1.60
CA GLY A 217 3.82 9.82 -2.94
C GLY A 217 2.72 9.84 -4.01
N GLU A 218 1.50 9.45 -3.63
CA GLU A 218 0.36 9.36 -4.54
C GLU A 218 -0.24 10.72 -4.89
N ASP A 219 -0.18 11.73 -4.01
CA ASP A 219 -0.66 13.08 -4.33
C ASP A 219 0.20 13.70 -5.43
N PHE A 220 1.51 13.47 -5.39
CA PHE A 220 2.40 13.87 -6.47
C PHE A 220 2.06 13.13 -7.78
N ASP A 221 1.76 11.83 -7.71
CA ASP A 221 1.32 11.06 -8.88
C ASP A 221 -0.01 11.60 -9.43
N ASN A 222 -0.97 11.94 -8.56
CA ASN A 222 -2.25 12.56 -8.92
C ASN A 222 -2.07 13.91 -9.60
N CYS A 223 -1.19 14.78 -9.09
CA CYS A 223 -0.84 16.04 -9.74
C CYS A 223 -0.29 15.82 -11.15
N MET A 224 0.60 14.83 -11.33
CA MET A 224 1.13 14.47 -12.65
C MET A 224 0.03 13.90 -13.57
N VAL A 225 -0.84 13.03 -13.07
CA VAL A 225 -1.98 12.47 -13.83
C VAL A 225 -2.91 13.59 -14.30
N ASN A 226 -3.26 14.54 -13.44
CA ASN A 226 -4.11 15.67 -13.79
C ASN A 226 -3.48 16.56 -14.86
N HIS A 227 -2.18 16.87 -14.71
CA HIS A 227 -1.41 17.62 -15.69
C HIS A 227 -1.44 16.94 -17.08
N PHE A 228 -1.08 15.66 -17.15
CA PHE A 228 -1.04 14.94 -18.43
C PHE A 228 -2.43 14.63 -19.01
N THR A 229 -3.46 14.52 -18.18
CA THR A 229 -4.85 14.41 -18.65
C THR A 229 -5.28 15.71 -19.34
N ALA A 230 -4.97 16.86 -18.74
CA ALA A 230 -5.24 18.17 -19.34
C ALA A 230 -4.41 18.40 -20.61
N GLU A 231 -3.13 18.03 -20.62
CA GLU A 231 -2.26 18.14 -21.79
C GLU A 231 -2.76 17.25 -22.95
N PHE A 232 -3.16 16.00 -22.64
CA PHE A 232 -3.71 15.08 -23.64
C PHE A 232 -5.00 15.62 -24.25
N LYS A 233 -5.90 16.17 -23.42
CA LYS A 233 -7.13 16.85 -23.88
C LYS A 233 -6.81 18.06 -24.74
N HIS A 234 -5.81 18.87 -24.38
CA HIS A 234 -5.41 20.02 -25.16
C HIS A 234 -4.87 19.62 -26.54
N LYS A 235 -3.97 18.63 -26.60
CA LYS A 235 -3.25 18.19 -27.80
C LYS A 235 -4.09 17.32 -28.75
N HIS A 236 -4.90 16.42 -28.20
CA HIS A 236 -5.65 15.43 -28.98
C HIS A 236 -7.16 15.68 -28.99
N LYS A 237 -7.65 16.71 -28.29
CA LYS A 237 -9.07 17.07 -28.17
C LYS A 237 -9.95 15.91 -27.67
N LYS A 238 -9.37 15.00 -26.90
CA LYS A 238 -10.05 13.85 -26.28
C LYS A 238 -9.83 13.85 -24.78
N ASP A 239 -10.90 13.69 -24.03
CA ASP A 239 -10.84 13.51 -22.59
C ASP A 239 -10.70 12.03 -22.25
N ILE A 240 -9.72 11.67 -21.44
CA ILE A 240 -9.46 10.29 -21.01
C ILE A 240 -9.96 10.01 -19.60
N SER A 241 -10.47 11.02 -18.88
CA SER A 241 -10.90 10.92 -17.48
C SER A 241 -12.00 9.88 -17.27
N GLU A 242 -12.90 9.71 -18.25
CA GLU A 242 -13.98 8.71 -18.20
C GLU A 242 -13.48 7.27 -18.37
N ASN A 243 -12.29 7.07 -18.96
CA ASN A 243 -11.75 5.74 -19.21
C ASN A 243 -10.82 5.30 -18.07
N LYS A 244 -11.39 4.58 -17.09
CA LYS A 244 -10.66 4.05 -15.91
C LYS A 244 -9.36 3.32 -16.29
N ARG A 245 -9.37 2.53 -17.36
CA ARG A 245 -8.18 1.79 -17.84
C ARG A 245 -7.10 2.73 -18.38
N ALA A 246 -7.49 3.78 -19.10
CA ALA A 246 -6.54 4.79 -19.60
C ALA A 246 -5.92 5.58 -18.44
N VAL A 247 -6.74 6.05 -17.50
CA VAL A 247 -6.29 6.77 -16.29
C VAL A 247 -5.34 5.91 -15.46
N CYS A 248 -5.68 4.63 -15.24
CA CYS A 248 -4.83 3.69 -14.50
C CYS A 248 -3.46 3.48 -15.17
N ARG A 249 -3.43 3.34 -16.50
CA ARG A 249 -2.17 3.25 -17.27
C ARG A 249 -1.36 4.54 -17.20
N LEU A 250 -2.01 5.71 -17.19
CA LEU A 250 -1.35 6.99 -17.03
C LEU A 250 -0.76 7.12 -15.63
N ARG A 251 -1.50 6.76 -14.57
CA ARG A 251 -1.03 6.75 -13.18
C ARG A 251 0.22 5.88 -13.00
N THR A 252 0.21 4.66 -13.55
CA THR A 252 1.39 3.77 -13.54
C THR A 252 2.60 4.40 -14.23
N ALA A 253 2.37 5.13 -15.33
CA ALA A 253 3.45 5.84 -16.03
C ALA A 253 3.96 7.05 -15.22
N CYS A 254 3.06 7.77 -14.53
CA CYS A 254 3.40 8.90 -13.66
C CYS A 254 4.23 8.44 -12.45
N GLU A 255 3.82 7.37 -11.76
CA GLU A 255 4.58 6.78 -10.65
C GLU A 255 6.01 6.43 -11.10
N ARG A 256 6.14 5.73 -12.24
CA ARG A 256 7.46 5.40 -12.81
C ARG A 256 8.27 6.64 -13.19
N ALA A 257 7.61 7.67 -13.72
CA ALA A 257 8.27 8.91 -14.09
C ALA A 257 8.76 9.65 -12.84
N LYS A 258 7.95 9.75 -11.78
CA LYS A 258 8.34 10.29 -10.48
C LYS A 258 9.61 9.64 -9.96
N HIS A 259 9.66 8.30 -9.89
CA HIS A 259 10.87 7.57 -9.47
C HIS A 259 12.08 7.84 -10.36
N THR A 260 11.90 7.94 -11.68
CA THR A 260 13.00 8.26 -12.60
C THR A 260 13.52 9.67 -12.36
N LEU A 261 12.62 10.63 -12.11
CA LEU A 261 12.94 12.04 -11.88
C LEU A 261 13.64 12.29 -10.54
N SER A 262 13.57 11.36 -9.58
CA SER A 262 14.34 11.42 -8.34
C SER A 262 15.87 11.36 -8.56
N SER A 263 16.34 10.82 -9.68
CA SER A 263 17.77 10.69 -10.01
C SER A 263 18.16 11.26 -11.37
N SER A 264 17.20 11.81 -12.11
CA SER A 264 17.40 12.35 -13.46
C SER A 264 16.57 13.61 -13.68
N THR A 265 17.08 14.57 -14.45
CA THR A 265 16.36 15.82 -14.73
C THR A 265 15.24 15.67 -15.78
N GLN A 266 15.20 14.53 -16.48
CA GLN A 266 14.17 14.22 -17.47
C GLN A 266 14.01 12.71 -17.67
N MET A 267 12.80 12.27 -17.99
CA MET A 267 12.53 10.88 -18.41
C MET A 267 12.42 10.80 -19.93
N LYS A 268 13.40 10.17 -20.57
CA LYS A 268 13.30 9.81 -22.00
C LYS A 268 12.39 8.58 -22.12
N ASN A 269 11.36 8.65 -22.96
CA ASN A 269 10.34 7.61 -23.20
C ASN A 269 9.21 7.48 -22.15
N PHE A 270 8.58 8.59 -21.78
CA PHE A 270 7.28 8.54 -21.10
C PHE A 270 6.24 7.88 -22.02
N ARG A 271 5.93 6.60 -21.76
CA ARG A 271 4.90 5.85 -22.47
C ARG A 271 4.07 5.07 -21.46
N ALA A 272 2.77 5.37 -21.41
CA ALA A 272 1.78 4.46 -20.87
C ALA A 272 1.70 3.23 -21.78
N ARG A 273 2.62 2.26 -21.66
CA ARG A 273 2.69 1.09 -22.55
C ARG A 273 1.36 0.32 -22.51
N SER A 274 0.88 -0.13 -23.67
CA SER A 274 0.04 -1.32 -23.74
C SER A 274 1.00 -2.49 -23.90
N LYS A 275 1.10 -3.38 -22.92
CA LYS A 275 1.52 -4.74 -23.26
C LYS A 275 0.32 -5.41 -23.93
N MET A 276 0.05 -5.07 -25.18
CA MET A 276 -0.54 -6.04 -26.10
C MET A 276 0.65 -6.65 -26.82
N ARG A 277 0.97 -7.91 -26.49
CA ARG A 277 1.66 -8.78 -27.45
C ARG A 277 0.70 -8.90 -28.63
N THR A 278 0.87 -8.07 -29.65
CA THR A 278 0.41 -8.45 -30.98
C THR A 278 1.29 -9.60 -31.41
N ASN A 279 0.77 -10.83 -31.39
CA ASN A 279 1.34 -11.93 -32.15
C ASN A 279 1.39 -11.47 -33.61
N ARG A 280 2.58 -11.07 -34.05
CA ARG A 280 2.92 -10.97 -35.47
C ARG A 280 3.80 -12.16 -35.79
N ASN A 281 3.36 -12.87 -36.82
CA ASN A 281 4.09 -13.80 -37.69
C ASN A 281 4.18 -15.26 -37.22
N SER A 282 3.34 -16.09 -37.84
CA SER A 282 3.82 -17.18 -38.71
C SER A 282 2.72 -17.60 -39.69
N GLU A 283 2.56 -16.82 -40.76
CA GLU A 283 2.24 -17.36 -42.10
C GLU A 283 3.55 -17.29 -42.90
N GLN A 284 3.69 -18.22 -43.88
CA GLN A 284 4.90 -18.70 -44.59
C GLN A 284 5.56 -19.87 -43.83
N VAL A 285 5.49 -21.13 -44.27
CA VAL A 285 5.39 -21.74 -45.62
C VAL A 285 4.32 -22.83 -45.65
#